data_AF-A0A158L4K0-F1
#
_entry.id   AF-A0A158L4K0-F1
#
_cell.length_a   1.000
_cell.length_b   1.000
_cell.length_c   1.000
_cell.angle_alpha   90.00
_cell.angle_beta   90.00
_cell.angle_gamma   90.00
#
_symmetry.space_group_name_H-M   'P 1'
#
loop_
_entity.id
_entity.type
_entity.pdbx_description
1 polymer ?
#
loop_
_entity_poly.entity_id
_entity_poly.type
_entity_poly.pdbx_seq_one_letter_code
_entity_poly.pdbx_strand_id
1 'polypeptide(L)'
;MVMQTFAQVRMKTRKLPRFEPVGVDEGRVFWKKYRGNADVERMLLELAQARQTMEEIGAYFDSVRKAWEEENLGQLVAMEKIRLLLMEQDLRYRTLAGLKPPPRDADPGEPEPALVD
;
A
#
# COMPACT_ATOMS: atom_id res chain seq x y z
N MET A 1 28.58 26.74 40.17
CA MET A 1 28.53 25.27 40.03
C MET A 1 27.09 24.83 40.25
N VAL A 2 26.34 24.52 39.18
CA VAL A 2 25.05 23.80 39.26
C VAL A 2 24.98 22.88 38.05
N MET A 3 25.28 21.60 38.25
CA MET A 3 25.06 20.55 37.26
C MET A 3 23.56 20.28 37.18
N GLN A 4 22.93 20.50 36.01
CA GLN A 4 21.60 19.98 35.75
C GLN A 4 21.71 18.52 35.32
N THR A 5 21.11 17.64 36.12
CA THR A 5 21.02 16.20 35.87
C THR A 5 19.98 15.94 34.80
N PHE A 6 20.40 15.54 33.60
CA PHE A 6 19.49 15.02 32.58
C PHE A 6 18.99 13.63 33.02
N ALA A 7 17.68 13.53 33.29
CA ALA A 7 17.03 12.26 33.54
C ALA A 7 16.99 11.45 32.23
N GLN A 8 17.76 10.38 32.17
CA GLN A 8 17.81 9.48 31.03
C GLN A 8 16.53 8.64 31.00
N VAL A 9 15.61 8.97 30.08
CA VAL A 9 14.40 8.18 29.82
C VAL A 9 14.82 6.85 29.20
N ARG A 10 14.82 5.80 30.02
CA ARG A 10 15.13 4.44 29.60
C ARG A 10 13.97 3.91 28.75
N MET A 11 14.08 4.00 27.42
CA MET A 11 13.12 3.36 26.51
C MET A 11 13.24 1.84 26.64
N LYS A 12 12.36 1.23 27.44
CA LYS A 12 12.15 -0.22 27.39
C LYS A 12 11.59 -0.55 26.00
N THR A 13 12.35 -1.30 25.20
CA THR A 13 11.90 -1.90 23.95
C THR A 13 10.84 -2.97 24.24
N ARG A 14 9.63 -2.53 24.60
CA ARG A 14 8.46 -3.40 24.61
C ARG A 14 8.20 -3.80 23.16
N LYS A 15 8.25 -5.09 22.86
CA LYS A 15 7.78 -5.61 21.57
C LYS A 15 6.34 -5.13 21.38
N LEU A 16 6.08 -4.48 20.25
CA LEU A 16 4.73 -4.08 19.90
C LEU A 16 3.85 -5.35 19.84
N PRO A 17 2.61 -5.28 20.32
CA PRO A 17 1.70 -6.40 20.19
C PRO A 17 1.50 -6.74 18.71
N ARG A 18 1.11 -7.99 18.43
CA ARG A 18 0.65 -8.36 17.10
C ARG A 18 -0.59 -7.51 16.79
N PHE A 19 -0.53 -6.78 15.69
CA PHE A 19 -1.68 -6.04 15.19
C PHE A 19 -2.55 -7.02 14.40
N GLU A 20 -3.62 -7.49 15.03
CA GLU A 20 -4.63 -8.26 14.31
C GLU A 20 -5.38 -7.34 13.33
N PRO A 21 -5.82 -7.83 12.17
CA PRO A 21 -6.57 -7.02 11.23
C PRO A 21 -7.88 -6.51 11.84
N VAL A 22 -8.12 -5.20 11.78
CA VAL A 22 -9.36 -4.59 12.27
C VAL A 22 -10.54 -5.04 11.41
N GLY A 23 -11.55 -5.64 12.04
CA GLY A 23 -12.77 -6.10 11.34
C GLY A 23 -13.65 -4.94 10.85
N VAL A 24 -14.57 -5.21 9.92
CA VAL A 24 -15.51 -4.19 9.41
C VAL A 24 -16.39 -3.63 10.52
N ASP A 25 -16.95 -4.51 11.36
CA ASP A 25 -17.81 -4.10 12.48
C ASP A 25 -17.02 -3.31 13.53
N GLU A 26 -15.81 -3.74 13.82
CA GLU A 26 -14.87 -3.03 14.70
C GLU A 26 -14.54 -1.64 14.16
N GLY A 27 -14.29 -1.52 12.85
CA GLY A 27 -14.09 -0.24 12.17
C GLY A 27 -15.29 0.69 12.30
N ARG A 28 -16.52 0.17 12.18
CA ARG A 28 -17.76 0.97 12.39
C ARG A 28 -17.90 1.45 13.83
N VAL A 29 -17.51 0.62 14.80
CA VAL A 29 -17.46 1.01 16.21
C VAL A 29 -16.44 2.14 16.42
N PHE A 30 -15.24 2.01 15.85
CA PHE A 30 -14.22 3.06 15.93
C PHE A 30 -14.65 4.36 15.26
N TRP A 31 -15.32 4.29 14.12
CA TRP A 31 -15.86 5.46 13.43
C TRP A 31 -16.80 6.28 14.33
N LYS A 32 -17.70 5.60 15.04
CA LYS A 32 -18.61 6.26 16.00
C LYS A 32 -17.87 6.79 17.22
N LYS A 33 -16.95 5.99 17.77
CA LYS A 33 -16.22 6.32 19.00
C LYS A 33 -15.28 7.50 18.85
N TYR A 34 -14.62 7.62 17.70
CA TYR A 34 -13.61 8.64 17.42
C TYR A 34 -14.09 9.69 16.41
N ARG A 35 -15.41 9.89 16.31
CA ARG A 35 -15.99 10.86 15.39
C ARG A 35 -15.42 12.25 15.65
N GLY A 36 -15.01 12.94 14.58
CA GLY A 36 -14.36 14.25 14.64
C GLY A 36 -12.84 14.20 14.83
N ASN A 37 -12.25 13.03 15.07
CA ASN A 37 -10.80 12.84 15.00
C ASN A 37 -10.38 12.53 13.55
N ALA A 38 -9.88 13.54 12.84
CA ALA A 38 -9.52 13.44 11.44
C ALA A 38 -8.48 12.34 11.14
N ASP A 39 -7.53 12.08 12.05
CA ASP A 39 -6.51 11.06 11.84
C ASP A 39 -7.07 9.64 11.93
N VAL A 40 -7.93 9.39 12.92
CA VAL A 40 -8.58 8.08 13.07
C VAL A 40 -9.57 7.83 11.94
N GLU A 41 -10.34 8.86 11.56
CA GLU A 41 -11.28 8.76 10.43
C GLU A 41 -10.56 8.47 9.13
N ARG A 42 -9.47 9.20 8.83
CA ARG A 42 -8.64 8.94 7.65
C ARG A 42 -8.06 7.53 7.66
N MET A 43 -7.52 7.07 8.79
CA MET A 43 -6.97 5.73 8.92
C MET A 43 -8.02 4.64 8.62
N LEU A 44 -9.24 4.79 9.13
CA LEU A 44 -10.33 3.83 8.88
C LEU A 44 -10.75 3.83 7.40
N LEU A 45 -10.80 4.99 6.75
CA LEU A 45 -11.12 5.08 5.33
C LEU A 45 -10.01 4.48 4.45
N GLU A 46 -8.74 4.74 4.76
CA GLU A 46 -7.61 4.13 4.04
C GLU A 46 -7.61 2.60 4.19
N LEU A 47 -7.95 2.08 5.36
CA LEU A 47 -8.10 0.63 5.56
C LEU A 47 -9.24 0.06 4.70
N ALA A 48 -10.39 0.74 4.64
CA ALA A 48 -11.51 0.31 3.82
C ALA A 48 -11.17 0.33 2.33
N GLN A 49 -10.53 1.40 1.85
CA GLN A 49 -10.06 1.54 0.47
C GLN A 49 -9.08 0.43 0.11
N ALA A 50 -8.07 0.19 0.95
CA ALA A 50 -7.04 -0.84 0.69
C ALA A 50 -7.66 -2.24 0.57
N ARG A 51 -8.64 -2.56 1.42
CA ARG A 51 -9.37 -3.85 1.34
C ARG A 51 -10.12 -3.98 0.02
N GLN A 52 -10.84 -2.93 -0.39
CA GLN A 52 -11.57 -2.94 -1.66
C GLN A 52 -10.61 -3.10 -2.85
N THR A 53 -9.49 -2.38 -2.88
CA THR A 53 -8.50 -2.53 -3.94
C THR A 53 -7.94 -3.95 -4.01
N MET A 54 -7.67 -4.59 -2.87
CA MET A 54 -7.19 -5.98 -2.85
C MET A 54 -8.24 -6.96 -3.38
N GLU A 55 -9.52 -6.75 -3.06
CA GLU A 55 -10.62 -7.54 -3.63
C GLU A 55 -10.72 -7.38 -5.15
N GLU A 56 -10.59 -6.15 -5.66
CA GLU A 56 -10.61 -5.86 -7.10
C GLU A 56 -9.43 -6.51 -7.84
N ILE A 57 -8.22 -6.42 -7.28
CA ILE A 57 -7.03 -7.11 -7.82
C ILE A 57 -7.26 -8.62 -7.87
N GLY A 58 -7.82 -9.19 -6.80
CA GLY A 58 -8.15 -10.62 -6.74
C GLY A 58 -9.13 -11.03 -7.85
N ALA A 59 -10.19 -10.26 -8.05
CA ALA A 59 -11.17 -10.53 -9.10
C ALA A 59 -10.56 -10.48 -10.52
N TYR A 60 -9.69 -9.49 -10.80
CA TYR A 60 -8.99 -9.45 -12.08
C TYR A 60 -8.00 -10.60 -12.25
N PHE A 61 -7.30 -10.98 -11.18
CA PHE A 61 -6.39 -12.11 -11.20
C PHE A 61 -7.11 -13.42 -11.53
N ASP A 62 -8.27 -13.66 -10.92
CA ASP A 62 -9.11 -14.81 -11.23
C ASP A 62 -9.57 -14.82 -12.69
N SER A 63 -9.89 -13.65 -13.26
CA SER A 63 -10.24 -13.54 -14.68
C SER A 63 -9.07 -13.90 -15.60
N VAL A 64 -7.85 -13.43 -15.29
CA VAL A 64 -6.64 -13.77 -16.04
C VAL A 64 -6.36 -15.27 -15.95
N ARG A 65 -6.45 -15.83 -14.74
CA ARG A 65 -6.25 -17.26 -14.50
C ARG A 65 -7.24 -18.11 -15.29
N LYS A 66 -8.52 -17.73 -15.29
CA LYS A 66 -9.56 -18.42 -16.06
C LYS A 66 -9.27 -18.42 -17.56
N ALA A 67 -8.93 -17.26 -18.14
CA ALA A 67 -8.59 -17.16 -19.57
C ALA A 67 -7.37 -18.03 -19.94
N TRP A 68 -6.40 -18.10 -19.04
CA TRP A 68 -5.22 -18.95 -19.20
C TRP A 68 -5.58 -20.45 -19.15
N GLU A 69 -6.38 -20.86 -18.16
CA GLU A 69 -6.80 -22.25 -17.97
C GLU A 69 -7.73 -22.77 -19.08
N GLU A 70 -8.65 -21.93 -19.58
CA GLU A 70 -9.69 -22.35 -20.54
C GLU A 70 -9.27 -22.20 -22.00
N GLU A 71 -8.52 -21.14 -22.35
CA GLU A 71 -8.25 -20.78 -23.75
C GLU A 71 -6.76 -20.80 -24.11
N ASN A 72 -5.87 -21.05 -23.14
CA ASN A 72 -4.42 -20.86 -23.28
C ASN A 72 -4.07 -19.44 -23.82
N LEU A 73 -4.90 -18.45 -23.45
CA LEU A 73 -4.79 -17.05 -23.83
C LEU A 73 -4.62 -16.18 -22.58
N GLY A 74 -4.19 -14.93 -22.77
CA GLY A 74 -4.13 -13.94 -21.71
C GLY A 74 -5.32 -12.97 -21.75
N GLN A 75 -5.69 -12.40 -20.60
CA GLN A 75 -6.69 -11.34 -20.53
C GLN A 75 -6.03 -9.98 -20.31
N LEU A 76 -5.51 -9.40 -21.40
CA LEU A 76 -4.72 -8.15 -21.38
C LEU A 76 -5.43 -6.99 -20.66
N VAL A 77 -6.74 -6.86 -20.82
CA VAL A 77 -7.54 -5.82 -20.14
C VAL A 77 -7.48 -6.00 -18.62
N ALA A 78 -7.61 -7.23 -18.12
CA ALA A 78 -7.55 -7.49 -16.68
C ALA A 78 -6.14 -7.24 -16.13
N MET A 79 -5.10 -7.60 -16.88
CA MET A 79 -3.71 -7.30 -16.51
C MET A 79 -3.43 -5.79 -16.45
N GLU A 80 -3.91 -5.01 -17.43
CA GLU A 80 -3.76 -3.55 -17.40
C GLU A 80 -4.54 -2.92 -16.24
N LYS A 81 -5.72 -3.46 -15.90
CA LYS A 81 -6.47 -3.02 -14.71
C LYS A 81 -5.71 -3.27 -13.42
N ILE A 82 -5.08 -4.44 -13.27
CA ILE A 82 -4.21 -4.73 -12.12
C ILE A 82 -3.05 -3.72 -12.06
N ARG A 83 -2.38 -3.45 -13.20
CA ARG A 83 -1.29 -2.47 -13.26
C ARG A 83 -1.73 -1.09 -12.79
N LEU A 84 -2.87 -0.60 -13.28
CA LEU A 84 -3.40 0.72 -12.90
C LEU A 84 -3.73 0.80 -11.40
N LEU A 85 -4.35 -0.24 -10.84
CA LEU A 85 -4.64 -0.31 -9.40
C LEU A 85 -3.34 -0.27 -8.58
N LEU A 86 -2.32 -1.03 -8.97
CA LEU A 86 -1.02 -1.03 -8.28
C LEU A 86 -0.31 0.32 -8.37
N MET A 87 -0.37 1.00 -9.52
CA MET A 87 0.19 2.35 -9.69
C MET A 87 -0.54 3.37 -8.80
N GLU A 88 -1.86 3.28 -8.69
CA GLU A 88 -2.63 4.14 -7.80
C GLU A 88 -2.24 3.92 -6.32
N GLN A 89 -2.08 2.66 -5.90
CA GLN A 89 -1.66 2.34 -4.54
C GLN A 89 -0.24 2.83 -4.24
N ASP A 90 0.70 2.69 -5.18
CA ASP A 90 2.07 3.21 -5.02
C ASP A 90 2.07 4.74 -4.85
N LEU A 91 1.33 5.46 -5.69
CA LEU A 91 1.21 6.91 -5.57
C LEU A 91 0.61 7.34 -4.22
N ARG A 92 -0.47 6.67 -3.80
CA ARG A 92 -1.14 6.92 -2.52
C ARG A 92 -0.21 6.65 -1.34
N TYR A 93 0.48 5.51 -1.33
CA TYR A 93 1.44 5.15 -0.28
C TYR A 93 2.58 6.18 -0.18
N ARG A 94 3.17 6.57 -1.31
CA ARG A 94 4.24 7.58 -1.33
C ARG A 94 3.77 8.93 -0.80
N THR A 95 2.58 9.35 -1.21
CA THR A 95 1.97 10.61 -0.75
C THR A 95 1.75 10.59 0.76
N LEU A 96 1.22 9.49 1.31
CA LEU A 96 0.98 9.32 2.74
C LEU A 96 2.28 9.21 3.56
N ALA A 97 3.32 8.60 2.98
CA ALA A 97 4.63 8.46 3.61
C ALA A 97 5.50 9.74 3.51
N GLY A 98 5.04 10.79 2.82
CA GLY A 98 5.84 11.98 2.53
C GLY A 98 7.03 11.68 1.62
N LEU A 99 7.02 10.55 0.91
CA LEU A 99 8.08 10.14 0.00
C LEU A 99 7.88 10.82 -1.35
N LYS A 100 8.95 11.42 -1.89
CA LYS A 100 8.92 12.01 -3.22
C LYS A 100 8.60 10.90 -4.25
N PRO A 101 7.75 11.15 -5.27
CA PRO A 101 7.54 10.19 -6.35
C PRO A 101 8.87 9.81 -6.98
N PRO A 102 9.01 8.56 -7.47
CA PRO A 102 10.22 8.18 -8.16
C PRO A 102 10.34 9.07 -9.42
N PRO A 103 11.54 9.37 -9.90
CA PRO A 103 11.69 9.92 -11.24
C PRO A 103 10.85 9.04 -12.18
N ARG A 104 10.03 9.65 -13.06
CA ARG A 104 9.53 8.91 -14.22
C ARG A 104 10.78 8.36 -14.88
N ASP A 105 10.85 7.04 -15.04
CA ASP A 105 11.95 6.39 -15.75
C ASP A 105 12.19 7.25 -17.00
N ALA A 106 13.38 7.86 -17.08
CA ALA A 106 13.84 8.36 -18.35
C ALA A 106 13.72 7.17 -19.28
N ASP A 107 13.05 7.37 -20.41
CA ASP A 107 12.88 6.43 -21.52
C ASP A 107 14.07 5.47 -21.52
N PRO A 108 13.88 4.14 -21.33
CA PRO A 108 15.00 3.22 -21.13
C PRO A 108 16.02 3.50 -22.22
N GLY A 109 17.15 4.08 -21.83
CA GLY A 109 18.14 4.58 -22.76
C GLY A 109 18.43 3.49 -23.77
N GLU A 110 18.57 3.89 -25.05
CA GLU A 110 18.84 2.99 -26.17
C GLU A 110 19.76 1.85 -25.69
N PRO A 111 19.36 0.57 -25.88
CA PRO A 111 20.14 -0.54 -25.37
C PRO A 111 21.57 -0.40 -25.88
N GLU A 112 22.55 -0.47 -24.97
CA GLU A 112 23.96 -0.37 -25.35
C GLU A 112 24.22 -1.34 -26.51
N PRO A 113 24.84 -0.88 -27.60
CA PRO A 113 25.06 -1.72 -28.77
C PRO A 113 25.83 -2.95 -28.31
N ALA A 114 25.28 -4.13 -28.59
CA ALA A 114 25.95 -5.38 -28.29
C ALA A 114 27.36 -5.33 -28.90
N LEU A 115 28.38 -5.39 -28.04
CA LEU A 115 29.75 -5.54 -28.49
C LEU A 115 29.81 -6.90 -29.19
N VAL A 116 29.87 -6.85 -30.52
CA VAL A 116 30.10 -8.01 -31.36
C VAL A 116 31.61 -8.22 -31.36
N ASP A 117 32.06 -9.31 -30.75
CA ASP A 117 33.38 -9.88 -31.03
C ASP A 117 33.28 -10.81 -32.26
#